data_AF-A0A813U9B3-F1
#
_entry.id   AF-A0A813U9B3-F1
#
_cell.length_a   1.000
_cell.length_b   1.000
_cell.length_c   1.000
_cell.angle_alpha   90.00
_cell.angle_beta   90.00
_cell.angle_gamma   90.00
#
_symmetry.space_group_name_H-M   'P 1'
#
loop_
_entity.id
_entity.type
_entity.pdbx_description
1 polymer ?
#
loop_
_entity_poly.entity_id
_entity_poly.type
_entity_poly.pdbx_seq_one_letter_code
_entity_poly.pdbx_strand_id
1 'polypeptide(L)'
;MLAHKNDITKYCGKAFTDKTEDNDESNDEDENNDEAGDNTVIDRDMGGRVIECLRASYANTVIQLEPQCRTELIDIIQTSKVDVQIDVQLYQACKDIIRNRCAGSEKEDCLKIEYQKKAISDKACIAQITRIIKEGKADIHVDPVLFVSCQADVAKFCSDIPIGSGKLLQCLLKKQKSVTKQCKETLKKRQELWETVSDVEDFNDLTHHIINSKNNRYLYTIISVGLIIIFLAGCICRPCVRCRRGNRYKQVKS
;
A
#
# COMPACT_ATOMS: atom_id res chain seq x y z
N MET A 1 4.37 -22.04 -18.01
CA MET A 1 5.27 -22.25 -16.83
C MET A 1 6.62 -21.53 -16.91
N LEU A 2 7.21 -21.21 -18.08
CA LEU A 2 8.48 -20.44 -18.14
C LEU A 2 8.32 -18.92 -18.03
N ALA A 3 7.13 -18.37 -18.32
CA ALA A 3 6.86 -16.92 -18.33
C ALA A 3 6.90 -16.28 -16.94
N HIS A 4 6.59 -17.02 -15.87
CA HIS A 4 6.65 -16.47 -14.51
C HIS A 4 8.05 -16.51 -13.91
N LYS A 5 8.93 -17.43 -14.36
CA LYS A 5 10.21 -17.66 -13.69
C LYS A 5 11.10 -16.42 -13.70
N ASN A 6 11.06 -15.63 -14.77
CA ASN A 6 11.84 -14.39 -14.88
C ASN A 6 11.34 -13.31 -13.91
N ASP A 7 10.04 -13.02 -13.90
CA ASP A 7 9.46 -12.02 -12.99
C ASP A 7 9.55 -12.46 -11.52
N ILE A 8 9.28 -13.74 -11.25
CA ILE A 8 9.43 -14.34 -9.93
C ILE A 8 10.87 -14.20 -9.45
N THR A 9 11.86 -14.56 -10.27
CA THR A 9 13.29 -14.45 -9.87
C THR A 9 13.71 -12.99 -9.70
N LYS A 10 13.21 -12.09 -10.55
CA LYS A 10 13.63 -10.68 -10.60
C LYS A 10 13.02 -9.83 -9.48
N TYR A 11 11.75 -10.05 -9.14
CA TYR A 11 11.00 -9.22 -8.20
C TYR A 11 10.66 -9.94 -6.90
N CYS A 12 10.49 -11.26 -6.94
CA CYS A 12 10.06 -12.08 -5.81
C CYS A 12 11.11 -13.10 -5.35
N GLY A 13 12.35 -13.03 -5.85
CA GLY A 13 13.40 -13.99 -5.54
C GLY A 13 13.70 -14.11 -4.04
N LYS A 14 13.46 -13.04 -3.27
CA LYS A 14 13.60 -13.03 -1.80
C LYS A 14 12.52 -13.85 -1.07
N ALA A 15 11.34 -14.04 -1.67
CA ALA A 15 10.27 -14.86 -1.08
C ALA A 15 10.66 -16.35 -0.98
N PHE A 16 11.72 -16.76 -1.70
CA PHE A 16 12.31 -18.11 -1.66
C PHE A 16 13.43 -18.26 -0.62
N THR A 17 14.04 -17.17 -0.17
CA THR A 17 15.21 -17.22 0.73
C THR A 17 14.84 -17.14 2.21
N ASP A 18 13.59 -16.81 2.53
CA ASP A 18 13.12 -16.60 3.90
C ASP A 18 12.73 -17.91 4.57
N LYS A 19 13.73 -18.76 4.82
CA LYS A 19 13.52 -20.09 5.39
C LYS A 19 14.48 -20.46 6.53
N THR A 20 15.13 -19.48 7.17
CA THR A 20 16.14 -19.77 8.19
C THR A 20 16.06 -18.99 9.50
N GLU A 21 15.05 -18.15 9.77
CA GLU A 21 15.01 -17.38 11.03
C GLU A 21 13.67 -17.33 11.79
N ASP A 22 12.67 -18.15 11.44
CA ASP A 22 11.51 -18.35 12.33
C ASP A 22 11.76 -19.60 13.19
N ASN A 23 12.37 -19.36 14.37
CA ASN A 23 12.27 -20.29 15.49
C ASN A 23 10.82 -20.26 15.99
N ASP A 24 10.00 -21.19 15.49
CA ASP A 24 8.68 -21.48 16.05
C ASP A 24 8.84 -22.04 17.46
N GLU A 25 8.71 -21.17 18.46
CA GLU A 25 8.34 -21.54 19.83
C GLU A 25 6.86 -21.23 20.00
N SER A 26 6.00 -22.09 19.45
CA SER A 26 4.60 -22.20 19.83
C SER A 26 4.35 -23.63 20.28
N ASN A 27 4.43 -23.82 21.60
CA ASN A 27 3.80 -24.94 22.29
C ASN A 27 2.29 -24.77 22.18
N ASP A 28 1.66 -25.51 21.27
CA ASP A 28 0.25 -25.85 21.37
C ASP A 28 0.16 -27.38 21.40
N GLU A 29 -0.13 -27.88 22.59
CA GLU A 29 -0.50 -29.26 22.84
C GLU A 29 -1.87 -29.52 22.22
N ASP A 30 -1.91 -30.28 21.13
CA ASP A 30 -3.10 -31.03 20.75
C ASP A 30 -2.66 -32.40 20.22
N GLU A 31 -2.73 -33.39 21.13
CA GLU A 31 -2.72 -34.81 20.79
C GLU A 31 -3.94 -35.14 19.91
N ASN A 32 -3.71 -35.62 18.68
CA ASN A 32 -4.15 -36.94 18.24
C ASN A 32 -3.60 -37.29 16.85
N ASN A 33 -3.09 -38.51 16.77
CA ASN A 33 -2.32 -39.10 15.67
C ASN A 33 -3.11 -39.26 14.36
N ASP A 34 -2.44 -39.00 13.23
CA ASP A 34 -2.32 -39.95 12.10
C ASP A 34 -1.13 -39.54 11.20
N GLU A 35 -0.23 -40.48 10.96
CA GLU A 35 1.03 -40.32 10.23
C GLU A 35 0.83 -40.10 8.72
N ALA A 36 1.32 -38.97 8.20
CA ALA A 36 1.96 -38.86 6.89
C ALA A 36 2.77 -37.56 6.84
N GLY A 37 4.10 -37.66 6.78
CA GLY A 37 4.99 -36.51 6.66
C GLY A 37 4.68 -35.70 5.41
N ASP A 38 4.10 -34.51 5.60
CA ASP A 38 3.51 -33.73 4.52
C ASP A 38 4.51 -32.73 3.92
N ASN A 39 5.19 -33.13 2.84
CA ASN A 39 5.91 -32.19 1.95
C ASN A 39 4.96 -31.17 1.27
N THR A 40 3.64 -31.31 1.46
CA THR A 40 2.60 -30.52 0.79
C THR A 40 2.27 -29.21 1.51
N VAL A 41 2.58 -29.07 2.81
CA VAL A 41 2.47 -27.78 3.53
C VAL A 41 3.50 -26.77 3.00
N ILE A 42 4.73 -27.22 2.77
CA ILE A 42 5.86 -26.37 2.36
C ILE A 42 5.67 -25.84 0.93
N ASP A 43 5.15 -26.64 0.01
CA ASP A 43 4.91 -26.21 -1.37
C ASP A 43 3.73 -25.23 -1.49
N ARG A 44 2.70 -25.37 -0.65
CA ARG A 44 1.56 -24.44 -0.61
C ARG A 44 1.95 -23.08 -0.03
N ASP A 45 2.77 -23.08 1.01
CA ASP A 45 3.24 -21.86 1.67
C ASP A 45 4.20 -21.05 0.77
N MET A 46 5.12 -21.72 0.05
CA MET A 46 5.95 -21.06 -0.96
C MET A 46 5.12 -20.50 -2.11
N GLY A 47 4.12 -21.25 -2.59
CA GLY A 47 3.18 -20.77 -3.62
C GLY A 47 2.41 -19.52 -3.17
N GLY A 48 1.96 -19.52 -1.91
CA GLY A 48 1.26 -18.39 -1.29
C GLY A 48 2.09 -17.12 -1.27
N ARG A 49 3.33 -17.18 -0.75
CA ARG A 49 4.23 -16.02 -0.67
C ARG A 49 4.60 -15.44 -2.03
N VAL A 50 4.79 -16.30 -3.03
CA VAL A 50 5.09 -15.86 -4.39
C VAL A 50 3.90 -15.12 -5.00
N ILE A 51 2.68 -15.65 -4.83
CA ILE A 51 1.46 -14.99 -5.30
C ILE A 51 1.24 -13.65 -4.59
N GLU A 52 1.47 -13.58 -3.28
CA GLU A 52 1.39 -12.34 -2.51
C GLU A 52 2.38 -11.28 -3.02
N CYS A 53 3.64 -11.67 -3.22
CA CYS A 53 4.65 -10.78 -3.80
C CYS A 53 4.30 -10.32 -5.22
N LEU A 54 3.77 -11.21 -6.06
CA LEU A 54 3.35 -10.86 -7.42
C LEU A 54 2.19 -9.88 -7.41
N ARG A 55 1.19 -10.04 -6.52
CA ARG A 55 0.09 -9.10 -6.32
C ARG A 55 0.59 -7.71 -5.89
N ALA A 56 1.52 -7.66 -4.93
CA ALA A 56 2.15 -6.41 -4.51
C ALA A 56 2.95 -5.75 -5.66
N SER A 57 3.69 -6.56 -6.41
CA SER A 57 4.46 -6.12 -7.59
C SER A 57 3.55 -5.59 -8.70
N TYR A 58 2.37 -6.18 -8.86
CA TYR A 58 1.36 -5.74 -9.81
C TYR A 58 0.69 -4.43 -9.40
N ALA A 59 0.41 -4.25 -8.11
CA ALA A 59 -0.10 -3.00 -7.55
C ALA A 59 0.91 -1.84 -7.64
N ASN A 60 2.20 -2.16 -7.81
CA ASN A 60 3.28 -1.20 -7.90
C ASN A 60 3.39 -0.58 -9.31
N THR A 61 3.57 0.74 -9.38
CA THR A 61 3.66 1.47 -10.67
C THR A 61 5.06 1.47 -11.28
N VAL A 62 6.10 1.24 -10.45
CA VAL A 62 7.52 1.18 -10.84
C VAL A 62 7.87 -0.20 -11.40
N ILE A 63 7.30 -1.26 -10.83
CA ILE A 63 7.51 -2.63 -11.29
C ILE A 63 6.70 -2.89 -12.57
N GLN A 64 7.35 -3.45 -13.58
CA GLN A 64 6.74 -3.78 -14.87
C GLN A 64 6.90 -5.28 -15.10
N LEU A 65 5.88 -6.04 -14.68
CA LEU A 65 5.77 -7.48 -14.94
C LEU A 65 5.63 -7.74 -16.45
N GLU A 66 6.04 -8.91 -16.92
CA GLU A 66 5.91 -9.33 -18.32
C GLU A 66 4.42 -9.43 -18.73
N PRO A 67 4.03 -9.11 -19.98
CA PRO A 67 2.62 -9.09 -20.39
C PRO A 67 1.86 -10.39 -20.09
N GLN A 68 2.50 -11.55 -20.28
CA GLN A 68 1.92 -12.86 -20.00
C GLN A 68 1.66 -13.05 -18.50
N CYS A 69 2.65 -12.74 -17.67
CA CYS A 69 2.50 -12.82 -16.21
C CYS A 69 1.40 -11.87 -15.71
N ARG A 70 1.26 -10.68 -16.31
CA ARG A 70 0.20 -9.73 -15.94
C ARG A 70 -1.19 -10.25 -16.28
N THR A 71 -1.39 -10.77 -17.48
CA THR A 71 -2.71 -11.27 -17.90
C THR A 71 -3.18 -12.43 -17.03
N GLU A 72 -2.30 -13.37 -16.72
CA GLU A 72 -2.63 -14.48 -15.84
C GLU A 72 -2.86 -14.02 -14.39
N LEU A 73 -2.09 -13.04 -13.91
CA LEU A 73 -2.29 -12.50 -12.57
C LEU A 73 -3.61 -11.73 -12.43
N ILE A 74 -4.09 -11.07 -13.50
CA ILE A 74 -5.41 -10.44 -13.52
C ILE A 74 -6.50 -11.50 -13.31
N ASP A 75 -6.42 -12.62 -14.01
CA ASP A 75 -7.38 -13.72 -13.87
C ASP A 75 -7.37 -14.31 -12.45
N ILE A 76 -6.17 -14.51 -11.88
CA ILE A 76 -6.01 -14.98 -10.48
C ILE A 76 -6.64 -13.97 -9.51
N ILE A 77 -6.36 -12.67 -9.67
CA ILE A 77 -6.91 -11.62 -8.81
C ILE A 77 -8.43 -11.57 -8.97
N GLN A 78 -8.96 -11.56 -10.19
CA GLN A 78 -10.41 -11.52 -10.47
C GLN A 78 -11.14 -12.75 -9.92
N THR A 79 -10.62 -13.95 -10.17
CA THR A 79 -11.22 -15.21 -9.70
C THR A 79 -11.24 -15.28 -8.17
N SER A 80 -10.22 -14.75 -7.51
CA SER A 80 -10.18 -14.68 -6.04
C SER A 80 -11.14 -13.65 -5.42
N LYS A 81 -11.72 -12.74 -6.22
CA LYS A 81 -12.60 -11.66 -5.76
C LYS A 81 -14.09 -11.99 -5.84
N VAL A 82 -14.48 -12.98 -6.65
CA VAL A 82 -15.89 -13.38 -6.84
C VAL A 82 -16.53 -13.86 -5.53
N ASP A 83 -15.72 -14.34 -4.58
CA ASP A 83 -16.14 -14.51 -3.19
C ASP A 83 -15.00 -14.06 -2.29
N VAL A 84 -15.25 -13.06 -1.42
CA VAL A 84 -14.25 -12.60 -0.43
C VAL A 84 -13.80 -13.75 0.49
N GLN A 85 -14.55 -14.86 0.56
CA GLN A 85 -14.12 -16.09 1.22
C GLN A 85 -12.88 -16.75 0.59
N ILE A 86 -12.59 -16.50 -0.69
CA ILE A 86 -11.42 -17.05 -1.38
C ILE A 86 -10.15 -16.27 -1.00
N ASP A 87 -10.27 -14.97 -0.73
CA ASP A 87 -9.20 -14.20 -0.10
C ASP A 87 -9.25 -14.40 1.42
N VAL A 88 -8.69 -15.52 1.87
CA VAL A 88 -8.72 -15.95 3.28
C VAL A 88 -8.19 -14.86 4.21
N GLN A 89 -7.12 -14.16 3.82
CA GLN A 89 -6.51 -13.09 4.62
C GLN A 89 -7.48 -11.90 4.77
N LEU A 90 -8.12 -11.47 3.69
CA LEU A 90 -9.13 -10.40 3.73
C LEU A 90 -10.36 -10.81 4.55
N TYR A 91 -10.87 -12.04 4.36
CA TYR A 91 -12.04 -12.52 5.10
C TYR A 91 -11.77 -12.61 6.60
N GLN A 92 -10.62 -13.17 7.00
CA GLN A 92 -10.25 -13.29 8.41
C GLN A 92 -10.10 -11.93 9.07
N ALA A 93 -9.39 -10.99 8.42
CA ALA A 93 -9.20 -9.65 8.95
C ALA A 93 -10.52 -8.86 9.06
N CYS A 94 -11.41 -8.98 8.07
CA CYS A 94 -12.65 -8.19 8.01
C CYS A 94 -13.91 -8.95 8.45
N LYS A 95 -13.77 -10.11 9.08
CA LYS A 95 -14.84 -11.07 9.41
C LYS A 95 -16.06 -10.42 10.06
N ASP A 96 -15.83 -9.56 11.04
CA ASP A 96 -16.90 -8.93 11.82
C ASP A 96 -17.70 -7.92 11.01
N ILE A 97 -17.02 -7.14 10.16
CA ILE A 97 -17.67 -6.18 9.26
C ILE A 97 -18.46 -6.92 8.18
N ILE A 98 -17.87 -7.97 7.61
CA ILE A 98 -18.50 -8.82 6.59
C ILE A 98 -19.82 -9.42 7.09
N ARG A 99 -19.83 -9.89 8.33
CA ARG A 99 -21.00 -10.54 8.95
C ARG A 99 -22.05 -9.54 9.40
N ASN A 100 -21.65 -8.45 10.06
CA ASN A 100 -22.58 -7.55 10.70
C ASN A 100 -23.08 -6.42 9.79
N ARG A 101 -22.29 -6.02 8.77
CA ARG A 101 -22.61 -4.89 7.90
C ARG A 101 -22.81 -5.27 6.44
N CYS A 102 -22.14 -6.34 5.97
CA CYS A 102 -22.17 -6.74 4.56
C CYS A 102 -22.94 -8.03 4.29
N ALA A 103 -23.82 -8.48 5.19
CA ALA A 103 -24.47 -9.80 5.11
C ALA A 103 -25.16 -10.10 3.77
N GLY A 104 -25.83 -9.11 3.15
CA GLY A 104 -26.64 -9.28 1.93
C GLY A 104 -26.20 -8.47 0.71
N SER A 105 -24.93 -8.07 0.65
CA SER A 105 -24.35 -7.33 -0.47
C SER A 105 -23.07 -7.98 -0.97
N GLU A 106 -22.63 -7.58 -2.17
CA GLU A 106 -21.30 -7.90 -2.68
C GLU A 106 -20.24 -7.47 -1.66
N LYS A 107 -19.54 -8.45 -1.09
CA LYS A 107 -18.71 -8.24 0.12
C LYS A 107 -17.58 -7.25 -0.15
N GLU A 108 -16.89 -7.36 -1.28
CA GLU A 108 -15.78 -6.47 -1.65
C GLU A 108 -16.24 -5.01 -1.76
N ASP A 109 -17.32 -4.76 -2.50
CA ASP A 109 -17.84 -3.40 -2.68
C ASP A 109 -18.43 -2.85 -1.39
N CYS A 110 -19.07 -3.68 -0.57
CA CYS A 110 -19.52 -3.28 0.76
C CYS A 110 -18.34 -2.87 1.66
N LEU A 111 -17.25 -3.64 1.69
CA LEU A 111 -16.05 -3.29 2.46
C LEU A 111 -15.45 -1.95 2.02
N LYS A 112 -15.39 -1.69 0.71
CA LYS A 112 -14.95 -0.40 0.16
C LYS A 112 -15.84 0.76 0.64
N ILE A 113 -17.16 0.56 0.68
CA ILE A 113 -18.12 1.56 1.17
C ILE A 113 -17.94 1.82 2.68
N GLU A 114 -17.82 0.78 3.49
CA GLU A 114 -17.63 0.93 4.95
C GLU A 114 -16.28 1.57 5.29
N TYR A 115 -15.25 1.27 4.49
CA TYR A 115 -13.95 1.94 4.55
C TYR A 115 -14.07 3.45 4.26
N GLN A 116 -14.75 3.83 3.17
CA GLN A 116 -14.97 5.25 2.83
C GLN A 116 -15.75 6.01 3.91
N LYS A 117 -16.70 5.34 4.58
CA LYS A 117 -17.44 5.90 5.71
C LYS A 117 -16.60 6.04 6.98
N LYS A 118 -15.35 5.55 6.99
CA LYS A 118 -14.49 5.46 8.17
C LYS A 118 -15.15 4.66 9.32
N ALA A 119 -15.98 3.68 8.96
CA ALA A 119 -16.73 2.85 9.92
C ALA A 119 -15.96 1.62 10.41
N ILE A 120 -14.75 1.41 9.89
CA ILE A 120 -13.85 0.31 10.23
C ILE A 120 -12.74 0.86 11.12
N SER A 121 -12.57 0.27 12.30
CA SER A 121 -11.51 0.63 13.25
C SER A 121 -10.35 -0.38 13.26
N ASP A 122 -10.60 -1.60 12.81
CA ASP A 122 -9.60 -2.66 12.80
C ASP A 122 -8.50 -2.39 11.76
N LYS A 123 -7.26 -2.32 12.23
CA LYS A 123 -6.10 -1.97 11.39
C LYS A 123 -5.75 -3.07 10.40
N ALA A 124 -5.91 -4.34 10.77
CA ALA A 124 -5.61 -5.46 9.88
C ALA A 124 -6.62 -5.50 8.72
N CYS A 125 -7.91 -5.30 9.00
CA CYS A 125 -8.95 -5.16 7.99
C CYS A 125 -8.69 -3.95 7.09
N ILE A 126 -8.34 -2.79 7.67
CA ILE A 126 -7.97 -1.60 6.89
C ILE A 126 -6.79 -1.89 5.95
N ALA A 127 -5.76 -2.59 6.43
CA ALA A 127 -4.60 -2.95 5.62
C ALA A 127 -4.98 -3.86 4.44
N GLN A 128 -5.83 -4.86 4.67
CA GLN A 128 -6.31 -5.76 3.61
C GLN A 128 -7.22 -5.05 2.61
N ILE A 129 -8.12 -4.18 3.07
CA ILE A 129 -8.95 -3.33 2.21
C ILE A 129 -8.07 -2.39 1.37
N THR A 130 -7.04 -1.83 1.99
CA THR A 130 -6.07 -0.97 1.31
C THR A 130 -5.32 -1.74 0.21
N ARG A 131 -4.90 -2.99 0.47
CA ARG A 131 -4.29 -3.86 -0.53
C ARG A 131 -5.19 -4.06 -1.75
N ILE A 132 -6.44 -4.49 -1.55
CA ILE A 132 -7.37 -4.73 -2.67
C ILE A 132 -7.71 -3.46 -3.45
N ILE A 133 -7.75 -2.29 -2.79
CA ILE A 133 -7.97 -1.00 -3.46
C ILE A 133 -6.76 -0.63 -4.34
N LYS A 134 -5.53 -0.86 -3.86
CA LYS A 134 -4.30 -0.64 -4.64
C LYS A 134 -4.22 -1.57 -5.84
N GLU A 135 -4.52 -2.86 -5.65
CA GLU A 135 -4.61 -3.84 -6.74
C GLU A 135 -5.64 -3.41 -7.79
N GLY A 136 -6.82 -2.93 -7.36
CA GLY A 136 -7.85 -2.41 -8.26
C GLY A 136 -7.47 -1.13 -9.02
N LYS A 137 -6.47 -0.37 -8.54
CA LYS A 137 -5.92 0.80 -9.23
C LYS A 137 -4.88 0.42 -10.29
N ALA A 138 -4.33 -0.78 -10.24
CA ALA A 138 -3.30 -1.21 -11.18
C ALA A 138 -3.86 -1.60 -12.55
N ASP A 139 -5.14 -1.96 -12.64
CA ASP A 139 -5.81 -2.12 -13.93
C ASP A 139 -7.32 -2.06 -13.80
N ILE A 140 -7.99 -1.56 -14.84
CA ILE A 140 -9.45 -1.48 -14.89
C ILE A 140 -10.11 -2.87 -14.88
N HIS A 141 -9.49 -3.89 -15.46
CA HIS A 141 -10.05 -5.24 -15.50
C HIS A 141 -10.17 -5.83 -14.08
N VAL A 142 -9.30 -5.44 -13.15
CA VAL A 142 -9.34 -5.91 -11.74
C VAL A 142 -10.57 -5.42 -10.97
N ASP A 143 -11.33 -4.48 -11.53
CA ASP A 143 -12.59 -3.95 -10.99
C ASP A 143 -13.74 -4.19 -11.99
N PRO A 144 -14.49 -5.30 -11.86
CA PRO A 144 -15.54 -5.67 -12.81
C PRO A 144 -16.62 -4.59 -12.99
N VAL A 145 -17.00 -3.91 -11.91
CA VAL A 145 -18.01 -2.83 -11.93
C VAL A 145 -17.53 -1.64 -12.74
N LEU A 146 -16.26 -1.24 -12.54
CA LEU A 146 -15.65 -0.14 -13.30
C LEU A 146 -15.44 -0.54 -14.77
N PHE A 147 -14.96 -1.76 -15.02
CA PHE A 147 -14.75 -2.28 -16.37
C PHE A 147 -16.04 -2.28 -17.17
N VAL A 148 -17.12 -2.89 -16.66
CA VAL A 148 -18.42 -2.92 -17.35
C VAL A 148 -18.94 -1.51 -17.63
N SER A 149 -18.78 -0.59 -16.69
CA SER A 149 -19.22 0.80 -16.84
C SER A 149 -18.43 1.59 -17.88
N CYS A 150 -17.18 1.21 -18.17
CA CYS A 150 -16.26 1.94 -19.03
C CYS A 150 -15.80 1.16 -20.27
N GLN A 151 -16.25 -0.07 -20.49
CA GLN A 151 -15.74 -0.96 -21.54
C GLN A 151 -15.82 -0.35 -22.93
N ALA A 152 -16.96 0.27 -23.27
CA ALA A 152 -17.15 0.94 -24.55
C ALA A 152 -16.24 2.17 -24.71
N ASP A 153 -15.99 2.90 -23.61
CA ASP A 153 -15.11 4.06 -23.60
C ASP A 153 -13.63 3.66 -23.73
N VAL A 154 -13.23 2.54 -23.12
CA VAL A 154 -11.90 1.94 -23.29
C VAL A 154 -11.67 1.61 -24.76
N ALA A 155 -12.60 0.88 -25.39
CA ALA A 155 -12.49 0.51 -26.80
C ALA A 155 -12.43 1.73 -27.73
N LYS A 156 -13.15 2.81 -27.37
CA LYS A 156 -13.22 4.03 -28.19
C LYS A 156 -12.03 4.96 -28.04
N PHE A 157 -11.49 5.11 -26.82
CA PHE A 157 -10.51 6.15 -26.51
C PHE A 157 -9.13 5.63 -26.09
N CYS A 158 -9.03 4.36 -25.69
CA CYS A 158 -7.86 3.79 -25.04
C CYS A 158 -7.48 2.39 -25.58
N SER A 159 -7.87 2.07 -26.82
CA SER A 159 -7.67 0.74 -27.44
C SER A 159 -6.19 0.33 -27.53
N ASP A 160 -5.30 1.29 -27.72
CA ASP A 160 -3.88 1.04 -27.98
C ASP A 160 -3.06 0.99 -26.68
N ILE A 161 -3.70 1.15 -25.53
CA ILE A 161 -3.02 1.17 -24.24
C ILE A 161 -2.88 -0.26 -23.72
N PRO A 162 -1.66 -0.71 -23.37
CA PRO A 162 -1.47 -2.04 -22.83
C PRO A 162 -2.08 -2.16 -21.44
N ILE A 163 -2.58 -3.36 -21.14
CA ILE A 163 -3.12 -3.76 -19.83
C ILE A 163 -2.00 -3.73 -18.78
N GLY A 164 -2.33 -3.21 -17.60
CA GLY A 164 -1.52 -3.13 -16.40
C GLY A 164 -1.01 -1.72 -16.06
N SER A 165 -0.40 -1.63 -14.88
CA SER A 165 0.31 -0.43 -14.38
C SER A 165 -0.53 0.86 -14.36
N GLY A 166 -1.84 0.75 -14.30
CA GLY A 166 -2.81 1.85 -14.24
C GLY A 166 -2.90 2.66 -15.53
N LYS A 167 -2.30 2.21 -16.65
CA LYS A 167 -2.22 3.01 -17.88
C LYS A 167 -3.58 3.24 -18.52
N LEU A 168 -4.45 2.23 -18.56
CA LEU A 168 -5.83 2.37 -19.04
C LEU A 168 -6.61 3.36 -18.18
N LEU A 169 -6.48 3.27 -16.85
CA LEU A 169 -7.14 4.19 -15.93
C LEU A 169 -6.65 5.62 -16.12
N GLN A 170 -5.34 5.84 -16.29
CA GLN A 170 -4.80 7.16 -16.62
C GLN A 170 -5.35 7.70 -17.95
N CYS A 171 -5.51 6.85 -18.96
CA CYS A 171 -6.13 7.23 -20.23
C CYS A 171 -7.58 7.68 -20.04
N LEU A 172 -8.40 6.89 -19.33
CA LEU A 172 -9.80 7.22 -19.03
C LEU A 172 -9.92 8.50 -18.19
N LEU A 173 -9.05 8.70 -17.20
CA LEU A 173 -9.02 9.92 -16.39
C LEU A 173 -8.74 11.16 -17.24
N LYS A 174 -7.80 11.07 -18.20
CA LYS A 174 -7.56 12.17 -19.17
C LYS A 174 -8.75 12.43 -20.08
N LYS A 175 -9.58 11.41 -20.34
CA LYS A 175 -10.76 11.47 -21.20
C LYS A 175 -12.07 11.60 -20.42
N GLN A 176 -12.03 11.88 -19.11
CA GLN A 176 -13.21 11.90 -18.23
C GLN A 176 -14.35 12.82 -18.70
N LYS A 177 -14.05 13.84 -19.52
CA LYS A 177 -15.06 14.73 -20.11
C LYS A 177 -15.74 14.16 -21.37
N SER A 178 -15.13 13.17 -22.02
CA SER A 178 -15.54 12.60 -23.30
C SER A 178 -16.12 11.19 -23.19
N VAL A 179 -15.89 10.51 -22.07
CA VAL A 179 -16.48 9.21 -21.76
C VAL A 179 -17.98 9.31 -21.47
N THR A 180 -18.67 8.17 -21.50
CA THR A 180 -20.08 8.08 -21.13
C THR A 180 -20.34 8.57 -19.70
N LYS A 181 -21.59 8.98 -19.42
CA LYS A 181 -22.01 9.41 -18.08
C LYS A 181 -21.79 8.32 -17.03
N GLN A 182 -22.12 7.07 -17.37
CA GLN A 182 -21.96 5.92 -16.49
C GLN A 182 -20.49 5.66 -16.15
N CYS A 183 -19.59 5.66 -17.16
CA CYS A 183 -18.16 5.54 -16.92
C CYS A 183 -17.64 6.68 -16.06
N LYS A 184 -18.03 7.92 -16.38
CA LYS A 184 -17.59 9.12 -15.64
C LYS A 184 -17.94 9.06 -14.16
N GLU A 185 -19.17 8.71 -13.82
CA GLU A 185 -19.64 8.63 -12.43
C GLU A 185 -18.93 7.52 -11.66
N THR A 186 -18.78 6.35 -12.27
CA THR A 186 -18.11 5.20 -11.64
C THR A 186 -16.62 5.46 -11.46
N LEU A 187 -15.96 6.02 -12.48
CA LEU A 187 -14.56 6.42 -12.43
C LEU A 187 -14.31 7.47 -11.34
N LYS A 188 -15.21 8.45 -11.19
CA LYS A 188 -15.11 9.45 -10.12
C LYS A 188 -15.21 8.82 -8.72
N LYS A 189 -16.17 7.91 -8.49
CA LYS A 189 -16.30 7.19 -7.21
C LYS A 189 -15.03 6.39 -6.87
N ARG A 190 -14.43 5.73 -7.87
CA ARG A 190 -13.18 4.97 -7.68
C ARG A 190 -11.97 5.89 -7.48
N GLN A 191 -11.93 7.03 -8.17
CA GLN A 191 -10.89 8.03 -7.96
C GLN A 191 -10.88 8.55 -6.52
N GLU A 192 -12.05 8.92 -5.99
CA GLU A 192 -12.20 9.35 -4.59
C GLU A 192 -11.76 8.25 -3.61
N LEU A 193 -12.11 6.98 -3.90
CA LEU A 193 -11.65 5.83 -3.10
C LEU A 193 -10.11 5.70 -3.10
N TRP A 194 -9.45 5.84 -4.26
CA TRP A 194 -7.99 5.74 -4.33
C TRP A 194 -7.27 6.86 -3.59
N GLU A 195 -7.82 8.08 -3.64
CA GLU A 195 -7.28 9.23 -2.90
C GLU A 195 -7.31 9.00 -1.38
N THR A 196 -8.33 8.32 -0.86
CA THR A 196 -8.38 7.96 0.58
C THR A 196 -7.33 6.93 1.01
N VAL A 197 -6.74 6.20 0.06
CA VAL A 197 -5.74 5.16 0.35
C VAL A 197 -4.31 5.67 0.21
N SER A 198 -4.07 6.67 -0.65
CA SER A 198 -2.74 7.29 -0.80
C SER A 198 -2.21 7.93 0.48
N ASP A 199 -3.08 8.39 1.38
CA ASP A 199 -2.67 9.00 2.65
C ASP A 199 -2.08 7.99 3.66
N VAL A 200 -2.32 6.69 3.47
CA VAL A 200 -1.87 5.63 4.40
C VAL A 200 -0.44 5.16 4.10
N GLU A 201 0.06 5.36 2.87
CA GLU A 201 1.38 4.90 2.44
C GLU A 201 2.54 5.81 2.89
N ASP A 202 2.25 7.07 3.23
CA ASP A 202 3.29 8.11 3.30
C ASP A 202 4.09 8.13 4.61
N PHE A 203 3.67 7.39 5.65
CA PHE A 203 4.42 7.35 6.92
C PHE A 203 5.31 6.12 7.10
N ASN A 204 4.98 4.97 6.49
CA ASN A 204 5.75 3.75 6.72
C ASN A 204 6.82 3.48 5.64
N ASP A 205 6.57 3.88 4.38
CA ASP A 205 7.47 3.56 3.26
C ASP A 205 8.38 4.74 2.86
N LEU A 206 7.94 5.98 3.11
CA LEU A 206 8.79 7.16 2.90
C LEU A 206 9.92 7.26 3.93
N THR A 207 9.77 6.63 5.10
CA THR A 207 10.80 6.60 6.15
C THR A 207 12.06 5.85 5.67
N HIS A 208 11.92 4.78 4.88
CA HIS A 208 13.07 4.06 4.32
C HIS A 208 13.69 4.75 3.10
N HIS A 209 12.91 5.48 2.29
CA HIS A 209 13.43 6.24 1.15
C HIS A 209 14.09 7.59 1.54
N ILE A 210 13.62 8.27 2.59
CA ILE A 210 14.27 9.48 3.12
C ILE A 210 15.59 9.13 3.83
N ILE A 211 15.65 8.01 4.56
CA ILE A 211 16.86 7.59 5.29
C ILE A 211 17.97 7.14 4.32
N ASN A 212 17.63 6.63 3.12
CA ASN A 212 18.60 6.11 2.15
C ASN A 212 18.90 7.03 0.95
N SER A 213 18.27 8.21 0.84
CA SER A 213 18.69 9.21 -0.14
C SER A 213 19.98 9.91 0.33
N LYS A 214 21.08 9.67 -0.38
CA LYS A 214 22.42 10.25 -0.12
C LYS A 214 22.45 11.80 -0.13
N ASN A 215 21.35 12.46 -0.50
CA ASN A 215 21.26 13.93 -0.59
C ASN A 215 20.58 14.60 0.62
N ASN A 216 19.87 13.86 1.48
CA ASN A 216 19.14 14.46 2.61
C ASN A 216 19.94 14.52 3.91
N ARG A 217 21.06 13.77 4.00
CA ARG A 217 22.00 13.87 5.13
C ARG A 217 22.57 15.30 5.26
N TYR A 218 22.81 15.98 4.14
CA TYR A 218 23.34 17.34 4.14
C TYR A 218 22.34 18.36 4.73
N LEU A 219 21.04 18.20 4.44
CA LEU A 219 20.00 19.08 4.98
C LEU A 219 19.87 18.95 6.50
N TYR A 220 19.84 17.72 7.03
CA TYR A 220 19.84 17.49 8.48
C TYR A 220 21.11 18.03 9.15
N THR A 221 22.28 17.90 8.51
CA THR A 221 23.52 18.47 9.05
C THR A 221 23.52 20.01 9.06
N ILE A 222 22.93 20.66 8.04
CA ILE A 222 22.81 22.13 8.01
C ILE A 222 21.89 22.60 9.14
N ILE A 223 20.74 21.95 9.32
CA ILE A 223 19.78 22.32 10.36
C ILE A 223 20.42 22.15 11.75
N SER A 224 21.12 21.04 12.00
CA SER A 224 21.79 20.82 13.28
C SER A 224 22.91 21.83 13.55
N VAL A 225 23.72 22.16 12.54
CA VAL A 225 24.79 23.16 12.67
C VAL A 225 24.22 24.55 12.89
N GLY A 226 23.12 24.92 12.20
CA GLY A 226 22.43 26.19 12.39
C GLY A 226 21.91 26.38 13.82
N LEU A 227 21.28 25.35 14.40
CA LEU A 227 20.80 25.39 15.79
C LEU A 227 21.94 25.51 16.80
N ILE A 228 23.07 24.84 16.56
CA ILE A 228 24.27 24.94 17.41
C ILE A 228 24.86 26.35 17.33
N ILE A 229 24.96 26.94 16.13
CA ILE A 229 25.47 28.31 15.95
C ILE A 229 24.55 29.31 16.66
N ILE A 230 23.23 29.16 16.55
CA ILE A 230 22.26 30.01 17.26
C ILE A 230 22.44 29.88 18.78
N PHE A 231 22.62 28.66 19.29
CA PHE A 231 22.84 28.42 20.72
C PHE A 231 24.15 29.04 21.21
N LEU A 232 25.24 28.87 20.46
CA LEU A 232 26.54 29.46 20.77
C LEU A 232 26.52 30.99 20.70
N ALA A 233 25.89 31.57 19.67
CA ALA A 233 25.68 33.00 19.56
C ALA A 233 24.82 33.54 20.74
N GLY A 234 23.78 32.79 21.13
CA GLY A 234 22.97 33.07 22.32
C GLY A 234 23.77 33.03 23.62
N CYS A 235 24.71 32.09 23.74
CA CYS A 235 25.62 31.98 24.89
C CYS A 235 26.66 33.10 24.93
N ILE A 236 27.17 33.56 23.77
CA ILE A 236 28.15 34.65 23.66
C ILE A 236 27.49 36.03 23.86
N CYS A 237 26.19 36.16 23.58
CA CYS A 237 25.41 37.37 23.89
C CYS A 237 24.94 37.43 25.37
N ARG A 238 25.01 36.33 26.11
CA ARG A 238 24.58 36.23 27.53
C ARG A 238 25.48 36.97 28.55
N PRO A 239 26.80 37.20 28.33
CA PRO A 239 27.61 38.06 29.21
C PRO A 239 27.25 39.55 29.09
N CYS A 240 26.75 40.01 27.93
CA CYS A 240 26.46 41.44 27.73
C CYS A 240 25.20 41.93 28.48
N VAL A 241 24.25 41.05 28.79
CA VAL A 241 23.07 41.44 29.58
C VAL A 241 23.40 41.60 31.07
N ARG A 242 24.48 40.98 31.58
CA ARG A 242 24.86 41.06 33.00
C ARG A 242 25.77 42.25 33.34
N CYS A 243 26.37 42.92 32.36
CA CYS A 243 27.14 44.15 32.57
C CYS A 243 26.29 45.43 32.72
N ARG A 244 25.00 45.45 32.36
CA ARG A 244 24.17 46.67 32.47
C ARG A 244 23.42 46.84 33.82
N ARG A 245 23.62 45.94 34.79
CA ARG A 245 23.06 46.06 36.16
C ARG A 245 24.09 46.41 37.26
N GLY A 246 25.39 46.37 36.97
CA GLY A 246 26.44 46.71 37.96
C GLY A 246 26.73 48.20 38.14
N ASN A 247 26.38 49.05 37.15
CA ASN A 247 26.78 50.46 37.15
C ASN A 247 25.67 51.46 37.53
N ARG A 248 24.52 50.99 38.05
CA ARG A 248 23.44 51.86 38.56
C ARG A 248 23.34 51.95 40.10
N TYR A 249 24.20 51.26 40.86
CA TYR A 249 24.17 51.32 42.34
C TYR A 249 25.25 52.23 42.96
N LYS A 250 26.19 52.79 42.16
CA LYS A 250 27.23 53.72 42.64
C LYS A 250 26.93 55.21 42.42
N GLN A 251 25.75 55.57 41.90
CA GLN A 251 25.31 56.96 41.69
C GLN A 251 24.13 57.37 42.60
N VAL A 252 23.81 56.57 43.65
CA VAL A 252 22.70 56.85 44.61
C VAL A 252 23.14 56.67 46.08
N LYS A 253 24.44 56.85 46.35
CA LYS A 253 24.96 57.05 47.73
C LYS A 253 26.08 58.08 47.67
N SER A 254 25.70 59.30 47.34
CA SER A 254 26.23 60.52 47.95
C SER A 254 25.14 61.08 48.86
#